data_AF-A0A3A0FI25-F1
#
_entry.id   AF-A0A3A0FI25-F1
#
_cell.length_a   1.000
_cell.length_b   1.000
_cell.length_c   1.000
_cell.angle_alpha   90.00
_cell.angle_beta   90.00
_cell.angle_gamma   90.00
#
_symmetry.space_group_name_H-M   'P 1'
#
loop_
_entity.id
_entity.type
_entity.pdbx_description
1 polymer ?
#
loop_
_entity_poly.entity_id
_entity_poly.type
_entity_poly.pdbx_seq_one_letter_code
_entity_poly.pdbx_strand_id
1 'polypeptide(L)'
;MKILHRYIFKILVRNLLLCLLTSVSLFLIFDFFDRIDNIMAEGASLLLTVQYFIYKVPMMLSHMLPVSMMVATILTFGILSKNSEVIAMRASGITLLWIA
;
A
#
# COMPACT_ATOMS: atom_id res chain seq x y z
N MET A 1 16.56 5.83 21.49
CA MET A 1 16.40 5.71 20.03
C MET A 1 15.44 4.60 19.57
N LYS A 2 15.26 3.45 20.26
CA LYS A 2 14.36 2.37 19.77
C LYS A 2 12.87 2.73 19.70
N ILE A 3 12.40 3.61 20.60
CA ILE A 3 10.98 4.00 20.69
C ILE A 3 10.54 4.79 19.45
N LEU A 4 11.37 5.75 19.01
CA LEU A 4 11.07 6.58 17.86
C LEU A 4 11.04 5.77 16.55
N HIS A 5 12.05 4.94 16.31
CA HIS A 5 12.04 4.04 15.14
C HIS A 5 10.83 3.12 15.13
N ARG A 6 10.45 2.56 16.29
CA ARG A 6 9.24 1.71 16.40
C ARG A 6 7.96 2.50 16.08
N TYR A 7 7.89 3.76 16.49
CA TYR A 7 6.75 4.63 16.21
C TYR A 7 6.63 4.95 14.71
N ILE A 8 7.72 5.41 14.08
CA ILE A 8 7.76 5.72 12.65
C ILE A 8 7.46 4.46 11.84
N PHE A 9 8.06 3.32 12.19
CA PHE A 9 7.80 2.05 11.53
C PHE A 9 6.34 1.61 11.65
N LYS A 10 5.70 1.79 12.82
CA LYS A 10 4.28 1.47 13.01
C LYS A 10 3.37 2.34 12.13
N ILE A 11 3.69 3.62 11.99
CA ILE A 11 2.95 4.53 11.10
C ILE A 11 3.15 4.14 9.64
N LEU A 12 4.41 3.89 9.24
CA LEU A 12 4.75 3.49 7.88
C LEU A 12 4.03 2.19 7.49
N VAL A 13 4.11 1.15 8.32
CA VAL A 13 3.43 -0.14 8.05
C VAL A 13 1.91 0.03 7.99
N ARG A 14 1.32 0.85 8.88
CA ARG A 14 -0.13 1.12 8.83
C ARG A 14 -0.52 1.81 7.52
N ASN A 15 0.21 2.85 7.13
CA ASN A 15 -0.07 3.58 5.89
C ASN A 15 0.20 2.70 4.66
N LEU A 16 1.25 1.88 4.68
CA LEU A 16 1.56 0.91 3.64
C LEU A 16 0.42 -0.07 3.43
N LEU A 17 -0.09 -0.67 4.50
CA LEU A 17 -1.21 -1.62 4.42
C LEU A 17 -2.45 -0.95 3.86
N LEU A 18 -2.76 0.29 4.25
CA LEU A 18 -3.88 1.06 3.70
C LEU A 18 -3.70 1.34 2.21
N CYS A 19 -2.50 1.77 1.80
CA CYS A 19 -2.18 2.01 0.39
C CYS A 19 -2.25 0.72 -0.43
N LEU A 20 -1.66 -0.38 0.05
CA LEU A 20 -1.72 -1.68 -0.61
C LEU A 20 -3.15 -2.17 -0.77
N LEU A 21 -3.95 -2.15 0.30
CA LEU A 21 -5.36 -2.55 0.24
C LEU A 21 -6.13 -1.72 -0.78
N THR A 22 -5.94 -0.41 -0.78
CA THR A 22 -6.64 0.50 -1.72
C THR A 22 -6.22 0.23 -3.15
N SER A 23 -4.93 0.15 -3.44
CA SER A 23 -4.40 -0.12 -4.77
C SER A 23 -4.81 -1.49 -5.31
N VAL A 24 -4.74 -2.54 -4.47
CA VAL A 24 -5.16 -3.90 -4.85
C VAL A 24 -6.65 -3.95 -5.10
N SER A 25 -7.47 -3.32 -4.26
CA SER A 25 -8.93 -3.30 -4.42
C SER A 25 -9.33 -2.61 -5.72
N LEU A 26 -8.75 -1.43 -6.00
CA LEU A 26 -9.00 -0.72 -7.25
C LEU A 26 -8.63 -1.59 -8.46
N PHE A 27 -7.45 -2.21 -8.43
CA PHE A 27 -7.02 -3.06 -9.54
C PHE A 27 -7.95 -4.27 -9.73
N LEU A 28 -8.40 -4.91 -8.64
CA LEU A 28 -9.30 -6.05 -8.71
C LEU A 28 -10.65 -5.66 -9.35
N ILE A 29 -11.15 -4.47 -9.04
CA ILE A 29 -12.35 -3.91 -9.67
C ILE A 29 -12.11 -3.69 -11.17
N PHE A 30 -11.00 -3.05 -11.55
CA PHE A 30 -10.66 -2.84 -12.96
C PHE A 30 -10.57 -4.17 -13.74
N ASP A 31 -9.86 -5.16 -13.19
CA ASP A 31 -9.68 -6.47 -13.82
C ASP A 31 -11.00 -7.28 -13.87
N PHE A 32 -11.91 -7.05 -12.93
CA PHE A 32 -13.26 -7.61 -12.97
C PHE A 32 -14.09 -7.01 -14.11
N PHE A 33 -14.11 -5.68 -14.25
CA PHE A 33 -14.84 -5.01 -15.32
C PHE A 33 -14.26 -5.33 -16.71
N ASP A 34 -12.93 -5.44 -16.83
CA ASP A 34 -12.28 -5.77 -18.11
C ASP A 34 -12.59 -7.20 -18.57
N ARG A 35 -12.84 -8.12 -17.62
CA ARG A 35 -13.11 -9.53 -17.92
C ARG A 35 -14.59 -9.92 -17.93
N ILE A 36 -15.49 -9.09 -17.43
CA ILE A 36 -16.91 -9.44 -17.35
C ILE A 36 -17.51 -9.74 -18.74
N ASP A 37 -17.07 -9.00 -19.76
CA ASP A 37 -17.51 -9.18 -21.14
C ASP A 37 -17.04 -10.52 -21.72
N ASN A 38 -15.79 -10.91 -21.45
CA ASN A 38 -15.22 -12.19 -21.89
C ASN A 38 -15.84 -13.39 -21.15
N ILE A 39 -16.13 -13.25 -19.85
CA ILE A 39 -16.75 -14.29 -19.04
C ILE A 39 -18.22 -14.52 -19.48
N MET A 40 -18.94 -13.45 -19.83
CA MET A 40 -20.28 -13.54 -20.39
C MET A 40 -20.31 -14.17 -21.79
N ALA A 41 -19.27 -13.96 -22.60
CA ALA A 41 -19.19 -14.49 -23.95
C ALA A 41 -18.90 -16.01 -24.01
N GLU A 42 -18.07 -16.55 -23.11
CA GLU A 42 -17.66 -17.97 -23.15
C GLU A 42 -18.44 -18.90 -22.19
N GLY A 43 -19.35 -18.38 -21.36
CA GLY A 43 -20.12 -19.21 -20.42
C GLY A 43 -19.27 -19.83 -19.30
N ALA A 44 -18.19 -19.16 -18.90
CA ALA A 44 -17.25 -19.67 -17.91
C ALA A 44 -17.89 -19.75 -16.51
N SER A 45 -17.69 -20.89 -15.83
CA SER A 45 -18.16 -21.11 -14.46
C SER A 45 -17.62 -20.05 -13.50
N LEU A 46 -18.51 -19.42 -12.72
CA LEU A 46 -18.18 -18.46 -11.66
C LEU A 46 -17.07 -18.96 -10.73
N LEU A 47 -16.99 -20.28 -10.51
CA LEU A 47 -15.98 -20.91 -9.67
C LEU A 47 -14.56 -20.78 -10.25
N LEU A 48 -14.40 -20.95 -11.57
CA LEU A 48 -13.12 -20.81 -12.26
C LEU A 48 -12.63 -19.36 -12.25
N THR A 49 -13.55 -18.40 -12.40
CA THR A 49 -13.26 -16.96 -12.31
C THR A 49 -12.69 -16.60 -10.95
N VAL A 50 -13.33 -17.02 -9.85
CA VAL A 50 -12.85 -16.72 -8.49
C VAL A 50 -11.48 -17.36 -8.24
N GLN A 51 -11.28 -18.61 -8.67
CA GLN A 51 -10.00 -19.31 -8.49
C GLN A 51 -8.88 -18.64 -9.29
N TYR A 52 -9.17 -18.15 -10.49
CA TYR A 52 -8.25 -17.36 -11.30
C TYR A 52 -7.83 -16.06 -10.58
N PHE A 53 -8.78 -15.31 -10.02
CA PHE A 53 -8.48 -14.10 -9.25
C PHE A 53 -7.56 -14.40 -8.07
N ILE A 54 -7.85 -15.44 -7.29
CA ILE A 54 -7.05 -15.83 -6.12
C ILE A 54 -5.60 -16.14 -6.51
N TYR A 55 -5.37 -16.87 -7.62
CA TYR A 55 -4.00 -17.15 -8.08
C TYR A 55 -3.28 -15.92 -8.64
N LYS A 56 -4.01 -14.91 -9.10
CA LYS A 56 -3.45 -13.66 -9.64
C LYS A 56 -3.07 -12.66 -8.54
N VAL A 57 -3.76 -12.67 -7.40
CA VAL A 57 -3.50 -11.74 -6.27
C VAL A 57 -2.02 -11.70 -5.83
N PRO A 58 -1.28 -12.80 -5.63
CA PRO A 58 0.12 -12.77 -5.20
C PRO A 58 1.05 -12.08 -6.21
N MET A 59 0.80 -12.29 -7.50
CA MET A 59 1.56 -11.64 -8.58
C MET A 59 1.26 -10.15 -8.62
N MET A 60 -0.01 -9.76 -8.49
CA MET A 60 -0.43 -8.35 -8.43
C MET A 60 0.16 -7.65 -7.21
N LEU A 61 0.16 -8.29 -6.03
CA LEU A 61 0.77 -7.77 -4.81
C LEU A 61 2.26 -7.47 -5.00
N SER A 62 2.99 -8.36 -5.67
CA SER A 62 4.43 -8.19 -5.93
C SER A 62 4.72 -6.97 -6.81
N HIS A 63 3.87 -6.69 -7.79
CA HIS A 63 4.00 -5.51 -8.64
C HIS A 63 3.52 -4.21 -7.98
N MET A 64 2.46 -4.29 -7.16
CA MET A 64 1.90 -3.11 -6.47
C MET A 64 2.70 -2.70 -5.25
N LEU A 65 3.44 -3.62 -4.63
CA LEU A 65 4.29 -3.37 -3.47
C LEU A 65 5.22 -2.15 -3.62
N PRO A 66 6.10 -2.05 -4.64
CA PRO A 66 6.99 -0.91 -4.78
C PRO A 66 6.26 0.42 -4.96
N VAL A 67 5.15 0.43 -5.70
CA VAL A 67 4.34 1.65 -5.93
C VAL A 67 3.66 2.08 -4.63
N SER A 68 3.00 1.16 -3.93
CA SER A 68 2.37 1.43 -2.64
C SER A 68 3.39 1.84 -1.57
N MET A 69 4.61 1.29 -1.60
CA MET A 69 5.71 1.70 -0.72
C MET A 69 6.09 3.17 -0.91
N MET A 70 6.21 3.64 -2.16
CA MET A 70 6.52 5.04 -2.43
C MET A 70 5.41 5.97 -1.89
N VAL A 71 4.15 5.66 -2.21
CA VAL A 71 3.01 6.47 -1.77
C VAL A 71 2.90 6.48 -0.24
N ALA A 72 3.03 5.33 0.41
CA ALA A 72 2.96 5.22 1.86
C ALA A 72 4.09 5.97 2.57
N THR A 73 5.29 5.99 2.00
CA THR A 73 6.43 6.74 2.53
C THR A 73 6.17 8.24 2.47
N ILE A 74 5.70 8.74 1.30
CA ILE A 74 5.34 10.16 1.12
C ILE A 74 4.22 10.56 2.09
N LEU A 75 3.18 9.75 2.23
CA LEU A 75 2.07 10.02 3.16
C LEU A 75 2.54 10.04 4.61
N THR A 76 3.41 9.11 5.00
CA THR A 76 3.96 9.04 6.35
C THR A 76 4.75 10.30 6.69
N PHE A 77 5.70 10.69 5.85
CA PHE A 77 6.44 11.93 6.05
C PHE A 77 5.55 13.18 5.95
N GLY A 78 4.54 13.18 5.09
CA GLY A 78 3.55 14.25 4.99
C GLY A 78 2.78 14.45 6.30
N ILE A 79 2.33 13.37 6.94
CA ILE A 79 1.62 13.43 8.23
C ILE A 79 2.56 13.90 9.35
N LEU A 80 3.76 13.34 9.44
CA LEU A 80 4.75 13.74 10.44
C LEU A 80 5.16 15.21 10.31
N SER A 81 5.28 15.69 9.07
CA SER A 81 5.59 17.10 8.78
C SER A 81 4.42 18.01 9.15
N LYS A 82 3.19 17.63 8.76
CA LYS A 82 1.96 18.38 9.08
C LYS A 82 1.74 18.55 10.58
N ASN A 83 2.06 17.53 11.38
CA ASN A 83 1.95 17.56 12.83
C ASN A 83 3.12 18.25 13.53
N SER A 84 4.08 18.83 12.79
CA SER A 84 5.34 19.37 13.34
C SER A 84 6.20 18.36 14.13
N GLU A 85 5.94 17.05 14.00
CA GLU A 85 6.70 16.00 14.68
C GLU A 85 8.14 15.96 14.17
N VAL A 86 8.35 16.20 12.86
CA VAL A 86 9.70 16.32 12.27
C VAL A 86 10.47 17.48 12.86
N ILE A 87 9.81 18.61 13.12
CA ILE A 87 10.43 19.82 13.67
C ILE A 87 10.81 19.58 15.15
N ALA A 88 9.92 18.96 15.92
CA ALA A 88 10.18 18.60 17.32
C ALA A 88 11.36 17.61 17.46
N MET A 89 11.44 16.61 16.56
CA MET A 89 12.58 15.68 16.52
C MET A 89 13.90 16.41 16.23
N ARG A 90 13.90 17.34 15.27
CA ARG A 90 15.09 18.15 14.95
C ARG A 90 15.50 19.05 16.12
N ALA A 91 14.54 19.69 16.80
CA ALA A 91 14.80 20.51 17.97
C ALA A 91 15.39 19.71 19.15
N SER A 92 15.08 18.41 19.22
CA SER A 92 15.62 17.48 20.22
C SER A 92 17.01 16.94 19.87
N GLY A 93 17.66 17.46 18.81
CA GLY A 93 19.00 17.06 18.39
C GLY A 93 19.05 15.80 17.51
N ILE A 94 17.92 15.31 17.00
CA ILE A 94 17.89 14.15 16.10
C ILE A 94 18.18 14.63 14.66
N THR A 95 19.30 14.18 14.12
CA THR A 95 19.71 14.43 12.73
C THR A 95 18.75 13.80 11.72
N LEU A 96 18.46 14.52 10.62
CA LEU A 96 17.55 14.08 9.55
C LEU A 96 17.97 12.74 8.91
N LEU A 97 19.27 12.44 8.90
CA LEU A 97 19.83 11.17 8.40
C LEU A 97 19.29 9.93 9.11
N TRP A 98 18.78 10.05 10.33
CA TRP A 98 18.19 8.93 11.07
C TRP A 98 16.70 8.72 10.76
N ILE A 99 16.10 9.68 10.06
CA ILE A 99 14.69 9.72 9.70
C ILE A 99 14.49 9.33 8.22
N ALA A 100 15.48 9.62 7.37
CA ALA A 100 15.54 9.24 5.95
C ALA A 100 15.97 7.77 5.76
#